data_AF-K9ZCZ1-F1
#
_entry.id   AF-K9ZCZ1-F1
#
_cell.length_a   1.000
_cell.length_b   1.000
_cell.length_c   1.000
_cell.angle_alpha   90.00
_cell.angle_beta   90.00
_cell.angle_gamma   90.00
#
_symmetry.space_group_name_H-M   'P 1'
#
loop_
_entity.id
_entity.type
_entity.pdbx_description
1 polymer ?
#
loop_
_entity_poly.entity_id
_entity_poly.type
_entity_poly.pdbx_seq_one_letter_code
_entity_poly.pdbx_strand_id
1 'polypeptide(L)'
;MVLSVQYNKSVIKQIPTCPEASLWEQNRVFMKIFFWRSSYKILTTFCLLGLAAASSPVNNNQDVELKIGIVQRFGATPTAKLELTPTKGDRIKLKWKEGNQQQTLVTANPIQLETVIETLPQPKIDEVVVLGNFRTFETAEDSANNWRSQGLEVEIAQPERWQVWAKRDVYSTPLVRRLLLQSIQTSGQKLPYLDTQIRKQVPRVSWVVNDKRYSQNDLEISTDKNLIRVKKDQKSGNTRLYAGRMKLQPNAYGTYSLVNKVPLETYLRGVLPYEIGTSAPKTSLESQAIIARTYALRNLRRFAIDDYQLCADTHCQVYDGLNGVAKTTDQAIAATRGMVLTYNNELVDALYSSTTGGVTASFSDVWNGEDRPYLRPVVDAATNIWPLTEKSLADENNFRQFINLEQGFNESTWDVFRWNKQTSLEDITKDLQKFLLVKKSPYAKFKTIEAIAITKRSESGRILDLAIKTDIGVFTLHKDEVRSAFAAPRSTLFYLQPINKGKPDIWGYAFIGGGLGHGVGLSQTGAQNLAKLGWSSTKILQFYYPGTQLKMLGNEIKPPL
;
A
#
# COMPACT_ATOMS: atom_id res chain seq x y z
N MET A 1 -19.63 52.13 -22.12
CA MET A 1 -18.60 52.97 -21.48
C MET A 1 -17.97 52.13 -20.39
N VAL A 2 -16.76 51.64 -20.67
CA VAL A 2 -16.03 50.63 -19.90
C VAL A 2 -15.10 51.37 -18.94
N LEU A 3 -15.14 51.02 -17.65
CA LEU A 3 -14.04 51.33 -16.73
C LEU A 3 -13.65 50.05 -15.99
N SER A 4 -12.42 49.68 -16.29
CA SER A 4 -11.59 48.59 -15.81
C SER A 4 -11.22 48.73 -14.34
N VAL A 5 -11.18 47.62 -13.60
CA VAL A 5 -10.31 47.45 -12.43
C VAL A 5 -9.54 46.15 -12.59
N GLN A 6 -8.21 46.31 -12.68
CA GLN A 6 -7.20 45.26 -12.81
C GLN A 6 -7.05 44.49 -11.50
N TYR A 7 -7.04 43.15 -11.57
CA TYR A 7 -6.56 42.30 -10.47
C TYR A 7 -5.08 41.99 -10.69
N ASN A 8 -4.27 42.44 -9.75
CA ASN A 8 -2.83 42.28 -9.74
C ASN A 8 -2.44 40.86 -9.25
N LYS A 9 -1.49 40.24 -9.95
CA LYS A 9 -0.84 38.98 -9.59
C LYS A 9 0.27 39.23 -8.55
N SER A 10 0.70 38.16 -7.88
CA SER A 10 1.75 38.04 -6.83
C SER A 10 1.17 38.16 -5.41
N VAL A 11 1.43 37.29 -4.43
CA VAL A 11 2.59 36.44 -4.12
C VAL A 11 2.07 35.21 -3.34
N ILE A 12 2.24 33.99 -3.86
CA ILE A 12 2.13 32.76 -3.05
C ILE A 12 3.55 32.36 -2.68
N LYS A 13 3.98 32.70 -1.46
CA LYS A 13 5.21 32.19 -0.87
C LYS A 13 5.05 30.70 -0.61
N GLN A 14 6.02 29.96 -1.12
CA GLN A 14 6.22 28.53 -0.94
C GLN A 14 6.26 28.16 0.55
N ILE A 15 5.50 27.13 0.91
CA ILE A 15 5.65 26.38 2.15
C ILE A 15 6.94 25.54 2.00
N PRO A 16 7.95 25.69 2.86
CA PRO A 16 9.17 24.91 2.74
C PRO A 16 8.92 23.46 3.19
N THR A 17 9.20 22.53 2.27
CA THR A 17 9.41 21.12 2.54
C THR A 17 10.59 20.96 3.50
N CYS A 18 10.43 20.16 4.57
CA CYS A 18 11.53 19.75 5.45
C CYS A 18 12.68 19.15 4.62
N PRO A 19 13.94 19.58 4.82
CA PRO A 19 15.08 19.00 4.15
C PRO A 19 15.43 17.64 4.76
N GLU A 20 15.52 16.61 3.91
CA GLU A 20 16.25 15.39 4.19
C GLU A 20 17.72 15.75 4.45
N ALA A 21 18.20 15.44 5.66
CA ALA A 21 19.61 15.60 6.01
C ALA A 21 20.43 14.50 5.33
N SER A 22 21.10 14.85 4.23
CA SER A 22 22.25 14.14 3.70
C SER A 22 23.50 14.54 4.49
N LEU A 23 24.01 13.64 5.33
CA LEU A 23 25.29 13.80 6.00
C LEU A 23 26.08 12.49 5.96
N TRP A 24 26.58 12.12 4.78
CA TRP A 24 27.64 11.10 4.67
C TRP A 24 28.53 11.41 3.47
N GLU A 25 29.48 12.32 3.66
CA GLU A 25 30.70 12.35 2.85
C GLU A 25 31.91 12.66 3.75
N GLN A 26 33.02 11.98 3.44
CA GLN A 26 34.37 12.10 4.00
C GLN A 26 34.71 11.26 5.24
N ASN A 27 35.27 10.07 4.98
CA ASN A 27 36.70 9.82 5.26
C ASN A 27 37.17 8.51 4.60
N ARG A 28 38.01 8.63 3.56
CA ARG A 28 38.84 7.54 3.03
C ARG A 28 40.18 7.59 3.74
N VAL A 29 40.58 6.50 4.40
CA VAL A 29 42.00 6.24 4.72
C VAL A 29 42.35 4.76 4.47
N PHE A 30 43.30 4.58 3.56
CA PHE A 30 44.25 3.50 3.28
C PHE A 30 44.09 2.09 3.88
N MET A 31 43.75 1.16 2.97
CA MET A 31 44.44 -0.09 2.62
C MET A 31 45.61 -0.59 3.50
N LYS A 32 45.48 -1.80 4.04
CA LYS A 32 46.59 -2.77 4.15
C LYS A 32 46.11 -4.17 3.74
N ILE A 33 46.76 -4.65 2.69
CA ILE A 33 46.64 -5.98 2.09
C ILE A 33 47.43 -6.96 2.97
N PHE A 34 46.83 -8.10 3.31
CA PHE A 34 47.57 -9.26 3.79
C PHE A 34 47.29 -10.44 2.86
N PHE A 35 48.34 -10.86 2.16
CA PHE A 35 48.37 -12.10 1.39
C PHE A 35 48.55 -13.27 2.34
N TRP A 36 47.73 -14.31 2.19
CA TRP A 36 48.16 -15.66 2.59
C TRP A 36 47.78 -16.66 1.50
N ARG A 37 48.83 -17.20 0.87
CA ARG A 37 48.78 -18.40 0.04
C ARG A 37 48.82 -19.61 0.97
N SER A 38 48.00 -20.61 0.71
CA SER A 38 48.44 -22.00 0.85
C SER A 38 47.68 -22.91 -0.09
N SER A 39 48.49 -23.58 -0.90
CA SER A 39 48.21 -24.68 -1.81
C SER A 39 47.92 -25.95 -1.00
N TYR A 40 47.03 -26.84 -1.46
CA TYR A 40 47.40 -28.14 -2.04
C TYR A 40 46.25 -29.17 -2.15
N LYS A 41 46.37 -29.96 -3.22
CA LYS A 41 45.96 -31.36 -3.45
C LYS A 41 44.51 -31.67 -3.84
N ILE A 42 44.38 -31.80 -5.16
CA ILE A 42 43.53 -32.73 -5.89
C ILE A 42 43.71 -34.15 -5.35
N LEU A 43 42.60 -34.83 -5.05
CA LEU A 43 42.51 -36.30 -5.08
C LEU A 43 41.24 -36.68 -5.86
N THR A 44 41.44 -37.09 -7.10
CA THR A 44 40.46 -37.78 -7.94
C THR A 44 40.25 -39.19 -7.41
N THR A 45 39.01 -39.54 -7.08
CA THR A 45 38.61 -40.94 -6.92
C THR A 45 37.41 -41.20 -7.82
N PHE A 46 37.66 -42.01 -8.84
CA PHE A 46 36.67 -42.58 -9.74
C PHE A 46 35.91 -43.67 -8.98
N CYS A 47 34.58 -43.59 -8.94
CA CYS A 47 33.74 -44.72 -8.54
C CYS A 47 32.55 -44.80 -9.51
N LEU A 48 32.62 -45.78 -10.41
CA LEU A 48 31.53 -46.28 -11.23
C LEU A 48 30.66 -47.19 -10.36
N LEU A 49 29.35 -46.96 -10.30
CA LEU A 49 28.29 -47.98 -10.17
C LEU A 49 26.89 -47.33 -10.11
N GLY A 50 25.96 -47.87 -10.89
CA GLY A 50 24.52 -47.86 -10.59
C GLY A 50 23.67 -46.80 -11.31
N LEU A 51 23.23 -47.13 -12.54
CA LEU A 51 22.04 -46.55 -13.16
C LEU A 51 20.80 -46.93 -12.34
N ALA A 52 20.40 -46.07 -11.42
CA ALA A 52 19.02 -46.00 -10.96
C ALA A 52 18.43 -44.73 -11.55
N ALA A 53 17.45 -44.89 -12.45
CA ALA A 53 16.61 -43.79 -12.90
C ALA A 53 15.81 -43.29 -11.69
N ALA A 54 16.40 -42.38 -10.92
CA ALA A 54 15.66 -41.54 -10.01
C ALA A 54 14.76 -40.68 -10.89
N SER A 55 13.47 -41.03 -10.93
CA SER A 55 12.43 -40.12 -11.36
C SER A 55 12.50 -38.91 -10.43
N SER A 56 13.25 -37.89 -10.85
CA SER A 56 13.23 -36.58 -10.21
C SER A 56 11.77 -36.13 -10.12
N PRO A 57 11.28 -35.74 -8.92
CA PRO A 57 9.96 -35.16 -8.85
C PRO A 57 9.97 -33.93 -9.75
N VAL A 58 9.00 -33.88 -10.68
CA VAL A 58 8.79 -32.74 -11.56
C VAL A 58 8.69 -31.50 -10.69
N ASN A 59 9.77 -30.71 -10.71
CA ASN A 59 9.90 -29.50 -9.93
C ASN A 59 8.97 -28.47 -10.57
N ASN A 60 7.70 -28.46 -10.15
CA ASN A 60 6.66 -27.55 -10.64
C ASN A 60 6.87 -26.13 -10.06
N ASN A 61 8.11 -25.66 -10.12
CA ASN A 61 8.65 -24.46 -9.47
C ASN A 61 8.55 -23.26 -10.42
N GLN A 62 7.44 -23.14 -11.15
CA GLN A 62 7.18 -21.95 -11.94
C GLN A 62 6.89 -20.80 -10.99
N ASP A 63 7.79 -19.82 -10.98
CA ASP A 63 7.64 -18.57 -10.24
C ASP A 63 6.35 -17.86 -10.72
N VAL A 64 5.51 -17.43 -9.78
CA VAL A 64 4.23 -16.81 -10.10
C VAL A 64 4.47 -15.45 -10.74
N GLU A 65 3.98 -15.22 -11.97
CA GLU A 65 4.05 -13.88 -12.60
C GLU A 65 2.98 -12.97 -11.99
N LEU A 66 3.42 -11.85 -11.41
CA LEU A 66 2.56 -10.82 -10.83
C LEU A 66 2.30 -9.68 -11.82
N LYS A 67 1.14 -9.04 -11.72
CA LYS A 67 0.77 -7.80 -12.43
C LYS A 67 0.73 -6.62 -11.44
N ILE A 68 1.77 -5.81 -11.44
CA ILE A 68 1.94 -4.68 -10.50
C ILE A 68 1.67 -3.34 -11.19
N GLY A 69 0.66 -2.59 -10.76
CA GLY A 69 0.40 -1.23 -11.22
C GLY A 69 1.46 -0.26 -10.70
N ILE A 70 2.51 0.00 -11.50
CA ILE A 70 3.60 0.92 -11.14
C ILE A 70 3.24 2.38 -11.44
N VAL A 71 2.26 2.62 -12.31
CA VAL A 71 1.59 3.92 -12.50
C VAL A 71 0.10 3.63 -12.65
N GLN A 72 -0.75 4.20 -11.78
CA GLN A 72 -2.17 3.80 -11.71
C GLN A 72 -3.13 4.77 -12.43
N ARG A 73 -2.70 6.01 -12.67
CA ARG A 73 -3.55 7.12 -13.15
C ARG A 73 -2.84 7.96 -14.23
N PHE A 74 -2.16 7.29 -15.17
CA PHE A 74 -1.50 7.97 -16.27
C PHE A 74 -2.52 8.66 -17.18
N GLY A 75 -2.35 9.97 -17.40
CA GLY A 75 -3.31 10.80 -18.13
C GLY A 75 -4.38 11.48 -17.28
N ALA A 76 -4.34 11.34 -15.95
CA ALA A 76 -5.17 12.16 -15.05
C ALA A 76 -4.80 13.65 -15.14
N THR A 77 -3.54 13.96 -15.47
CA THR A 77 -3.11 15.32 -15.83
C THR A 77 -2.84 15.40 -17.34
N PRO A 78 -3.29 16.47 -18.04
CA PRO A 78 -3.08 16.63 -19.48
C PRO A 78 -1.62 16.62 -19.94
N THR A 79 -0.67 16.87 -19.03
CA THR A 79 0.76 17.00 -19.31
C THR A 79 1.57 15.80 -18.83
N ALA A 80 0.92 14.69 -18.48
CA ALA A 80 1.60 13.51 -17.97
C ALA A 80 2.59 12.96 -19.02
N LYS A 81 3.83 12.70 -18.58
CA LYS A 81 4.90 12.12 -19.40
C LYS A 81 5.57 10.97 -18.67
N LEU A 82 5.92 9.94 -19.43
CA LEU A 82 6.67 8.79 -18.95
C LEU A 82 7.71 8.39 -19.98
N GLU A 83 8.96 8.34 -19.56
CA GLU A 83 10.04 7.87 -20.42
C GLU A 83 10.39 6.42 -20.05
N LEU A 84 10.47 5.56 -21.06
CA LEU A 84 10.88 4.16 -20.93
C LEU A 84 12.14 3.93 -21.75
N THR A 85 13.20 3.53 -21.07
CA THR A 85 14.56 3.47 -21.64
C THR A 85 15.13 2.06 -21.49
N PRO A 86 15.56 1.40 -22.59
CA PRO A 86 16.23 0.11 -22.49
C PRO A 86 17.58 0.24 -21.76
N THR A 87 18.11 -0.86 -21.25
CA THR A 87 19.46 -0.85 -20.68
C THR A 87 20.54 -0.76 -21.77
N LYS A 88 21.79 -0.46 -21.40
CA LYS A 88 22.89 -0.29 -22.37
C LYS A 88 23.04 -1.56 -23.23
N GLY A 89 23.03 -1.39 -24.56
CA GLY A 89 23.13 -2.48 -25.53
C GLY A 89 21.90 -3.38 -25.61
N ASP A 90 20.75 -2.91 -25.13
CA ASP A 90 19.46 -3.59 -25.22
C ASP A 90 18.51 -2.81 -26.15
N ARG A 91 17.37 -3.40 -26.51
CA ARG A 91 16.36 -2.78 -27.37
C ARG A 91 14.98 -2.96 -26.76
N ILE A 92 14.14 -1.93 -26.87
CA ILE A 92 12.75 -1.99 -26.47
C ILE A 92 11.90 -2.49 -27.64
N LYS A 93 11.04 -3.46 -27.35
CA LYS A 93 10.05 -4.03 -28.27
C LYS A 93 8.66 -3.60 -27.82
N LEU A 94 7.94 -2.96 -28.72
CA LEU A 94 6.58 -2.46 -28.54
C LEU A 94 5.63 -3.34 -29.35
N LYS A 95 4.56 -3.82 -28.73
CA LYS A 95 3.53 -4.62 -29.39
C LYS A 95 2.14 -4.07 -29.08
N TRP A 96 1.34 -3.90 -30.12
CA TRP A 96 -0.06 -3.48 -30.02
C TRP A 96 -0.89 -4.17 -31.11
N LYS A 97 -2.21 -4.05 -31.02
CA LYS A 97 -3.12 -4.51 -32.07
C LYS A 97 -3.65 -3.33 -32.86
N GLU A 98 -3.72 -3.48 -34.17
CA GLU A 98 -4.38 -2.55 -35.09
C GLU A 98 -5.40 -3.36 -35.88
N GLY A 99 -6.68 -3.21 -35.54
CA GLY A 99 -7.72 -4.16 -35.92
C GLY A 99 -7.39 -5.57 -35.40
N ASN A 100 -7.34 -6.55 -36.29
CA ASN A 100 -6.98 -7.94 -35.97
C ASN A 100 -5.48 -8.25 -36.13
N GLN A 101 -4.68 -7.30 -36.62
CA GLN A 101 -3.26 -7.51 -36.88
C GLN A 101 -2.42 -7.05 -35.69
N GLN A 102 -1.44 -7.88 -35.30
CA GLN A 102 -0.47 -7.52 -34.29
C GLN A 102 0.69 -6.76 -34.94
N GLN A 103 0.93 -5.57 -34.45
CA GLN A 103 2.06 -4.73 -34.84
C GLN A 103 3.22 -4.92 -33.87
N THR A 104 4.45 -4.84 -34.38
CA THR A 104 5.66 -4.87 -33.55
C THR A 104 6.63 -3.81 -34.02
N LEU A 105 7.16 -3.03 -33.09
CA LEU A 105 8.21 -2.06 -33.32
C LEU A 105 9.38 -2.33 -32.37
N VAL A 106 10.61 -2.19 -32.87
CA VAL A 106 11.83 -2.37 -32.07
C VAL A 106 12.70 -1.13 -32.21
N THR A 107 13.20 -0.59 -31.09
CA THR A 107 14.12 0.55 -31.10
C THR A 107 15.15 0.46 -29.97
N ALA A 108 16.32 1.04 -30.19
CA ALA A 108 17.35 1.21 -29.15
C ALA A 108 17.18 2.54 -28.38
N ASN A 109 16.36 3.45 -28.90
CA ASN A 109 16.14 4.77 -28.31
C ASN A 109 15.12 4.70 -27.17
N PRO A 110 15.20 5.62 -26.18
CA PRO A 110 14.11 5.86 -25.25
C PRO A 110 12.78 6.09 -25.97
N ILE A 111 11.69 5.64 -25.36
CA ILE A 111 10.34 5.99 -25.80
C ILE A 111 9.70 6.92 -24.78
N GLN A 112 8.98 7.91 -25.27
CA GLN A 112 8.25 8.84 -24.43
C GLN A 112 6.76 8.62 -24.63
N LEU A 113 6.10 8.14 -23.58
CA LEU A 113 4.66 8.09 -23.46
C LEU A 113 4.18 9.47 -23.00
N GLU A 114 3.20 10.01 -23.71
CA GLU A 114 2.57 11.30 -23.41
C GLU A 114 1.06 11.17 -23.53
N THR A 115 0.33 11.95 -22.74
CA THR A 115 -1.12 12.06 -22.91
C THR A 115 -1.49 13.32 -23.66
N VAL A 116 -2.35 13.19 -24.67
CA VAL A 116 -2.98 14.31 -25.37
C VAL A 116 -4.46 14.28 -25.06
N ILE A 117 -5.04 15.45 -24.78
CA ILE A 117 -6.48 15.56 -24.54
C ILE A 117 -7.20 15.62 -25.89
N GLU A 118 -8.08 14.65 -26.13
CA GLU A 118 -8.93 14.58 -27.31
C GLU A 118 -10.34 15.05 -26.97
N THR A 119 -10.90 15.95 -27.79
CA THR A 119 -12.30 16.38 -27.67
C THR A 119 -13.21 15.32 -28.27
N LEU A 120 -14.21 14.91 -27.49
CA LEU A 120 -15.22 13.97 -27.96
C LEU A 120 -16.22 14.68 -28.89
N PRO A 121 -16.64 14.06 -30.02
CA PRO A 121 -17.66 14.63 -30.90
C PRO A 121 -18.99 14.91 -30.19
N GLN A 122 -19.31 14.08 -29.19
CA GLN A 122 -20.44 14.27 -28.28
C GLN A 122 -19.99 14.02 -26.84
N PRO A 123 -20.49 14.80 -25.86
CA PRO A 123 -20.18 14.55 -24.46
C PRO A 123 -20.59 13.13 -24.05
N LYS A 124 -19.66 12.39 -23.44
CA LYS A 124 -19.93 11.09 -22.84
C LYS A 124 -20.34 11.29 -21.39
N ILE A 125 -21.41 10.61 -20.97
CA ILE A 125 -21.81 10.56 -19.56
C ILE A 125 -21.32 9.23 -18.99
N ASP A 126 -20.42 9.29 -18.01
CA ASP A 126 -20.04 8.14 -17.20
C ASP A 126 -20.83 8.20 -15.88
N GLU A 127 -21.63 7.17 -15.60
CA GLU A 127 -22.41 7.05 -14.37
C GLU A 127 -22.06 5.78 -13.61
N VAL A 128 -21.89 5.90 -12.30
CA VAL A 128 -21.67 4.76 -11.40
C VAL A 128 -22.48 4.95 -10.13
N VAL A 129 -23.17 3.89 -9.67
CA VAL A 129 -23.78 3.88 -8.34
C VAL A 129 -22.70 3.49 -7.34
N VAL A 130 -22.28 4.44 -6.51
CA VAL A 130 -21.31 4.23 -5.45
C VAL A 130 -22.04 3.80 -4.20
N LEU A 131 -21.74 2.59 -3.72
CA LEU A 131 -22.37 1.96 -2.56
C LEU A 131 -21.62 2.26 -1.26
N GLY A 132 -20.35 2.68 -1.34
CA GLY A 132 -19.58 3.09 -0.19
C GLY A 132 -18.18 3.61 -0.53
N ASN A 133 -17.58 4.34 0.41
CA ASN A 133 -16.25 4.95 0.29
C ASN A 133 -15.45 4.73 1.59
N PHE A 134 -14.29 4.10 1.47
CA PHE A 134 -13.52 3.49 2.54
C PHE A 134 -12.03 3.84 2.44
N ARG A 135 -11.34 3.86 3.59
CA ARG A 135 -9.91 4.14 3.64
C ARG A 135 -9.07 3.03 3.01
N THR A 136 -9.52 1.79 3.18
CA THR A 136 -8.72 0.57 3.01
C THR A 136 -9.49 -0.46 2.19
N PHE A 137 -8.75 -1.35 1.54
CA PHE A 137 -9.34 -2.39 0.70
C PHE A 137 -10.12 -3.38 1.57
N GLU A 138 -9.59 -3.70 2.74
CA GLU A 138 -10.12 -4.66 3.70
C GLU A 138 -11.56 -4.32 4.08
N THR A 139 -11.80 -3.06 4.49
CA THR A 139 -13.14 -2.55 4.80
C THR A 139 -14.03 -2.44 3.56
N ALA A 140 -13.46 -2.12 2.39
CA ALA A 140 -14.22 -2.09 1.14
C ALA A 140 -14.64 -3.49 0.69
N GLU A 141 -13.82 -4.50 0.92
CA GLU A 141 -14.08 -5.90 0.60
C GLU A 141 -15.17 -6.48 1.50
N ASP A 142 -15.12 -6.21 2.81
CA ASP A 142 -16.19 -6.56 3.73
C ASP A 142 -17.54 -5.95 3.30
N SER A 143 -17.55 -4.66 2.98
CA SER A 143 -18.73 -3.98 2.43
C SER A 143 -19.21 -4.63 1.13
N ALA A 144 -18.30 -4.93 0.20
CA ALA A 144 -18.65 -5.59 -1.06
C ALA A 144 -19.28 -6.97 -0.83
N ASN A 145 -18.76 -7.75 0.11
CA ASN A 145 -19.31 -9.06 0.46
C ASN A 145 -20.70 -8.93 1.10
N ASN A 146 -20.92 -7.92 1.94
CA ASN A 146 -22.24 -7.62 2.50
C ASN A 146 -23.26 -7.22 1.41
N TRP A 147 -22.84 -6.53 0.36
CA TRP A 147 -23.71 -6.24 -0.78
C TRP A 147 -24.02 -7.49 -1.62
N ARG A 148 -23.02 -8.35 -1.85
CA ARG A 148 -23.20 -9.62 -2.55
C ARG A 148 -24.13 -10.57 -1.82
N SER A 149 -24.05 -10.64 -0.48
CA SER A 149 -24.96 -11.47 0.32
C SER A 149 -26.42 -11.00 0.26
N GLN A 150 -26.64 -9.72 -0.07
CA GLN A 150 -27.96 -9.14 -0.37
C GLN A 150 -28.38 -9.32 -1.84
N GLY A 151 -27.57 -10.01 -2.66
CA GLY A 151 -27.86 -10.29 -4.07
C GLY A 151 -27.43 -9.18 -5.04
N LEU A 152 -26.63 -8.20 -4.60
CA LEU A 152 -26.11 -7.16 -5.49
C LEU A 152 -24.74 -7.55 -6.07
N GLU A 153 -24.62 -7.44 -7.39
CA GLU A 153 -23.34 -7.57 -8.08
C GLU A 153 -22.52 -6.29 -7.89
N VAL A 154 -21.29 -6.41 -7.40
CA VAL A 154 -20.44 -5.25 -7.08
C VAL A 154 -19.00 -5.43 -7.53
N GLU A 155 -18.35 -4.31 -7.81
CA GLU A 155 -16.92 -4.20 -8.10
C GLU A 155 -16.24 -3.24 -7.11
N ILE A 156 -14.99 -3.52 -6.75
CA ILE A 156 -14.20 -2.67 -5.86
C ILE A 156 -13.26 -1.82 -6.72
N ALA A 157 -13.28 -0.52 -6.51
CA ALA A 157 -12.49 0.46 -7.26
C ALA A 157 -11.65 1.34 -6.33
N GLN A 158 -10.56 1.92 -6.85
CA GLN A 158 -9.68 2.83 -6.13
C GLN A 158 -9.44 4.12 -6.96
N PRO A 159 -10.47 4.94 -7.24
CA PRO A 159 -10.28 6.21 -7.95
C PRO A 159 -9.40 7.20 -7.16
N GLU A 160 -9.55 7.21 -5.83
CA GLU A 160 -8.71 7.95 -4.88
C GLU A 160 -8.72 7.20 -3.54
N ARG A 161 -9.93 6.96 -3.03
CA ARG A 161 -10.22 6.07 -1.91
C ARG A 161 -10.83 4.78 -2.44
N TRP A 162 -10.82 3.74 -1.61
CA TRP A 162 -11.46 2.48 -1.96
C TRP A 162 -12.99 2.68 -1.98
N GLN A 163 -13.62 2.30 -3.07
CA GLN A 163 -15.05 2.42 -3.26
C GLN A 163 -15.63 1.07 -3.64
N VAL A 164 -16.86 0.82 -3.19
CA VAL A 164 -17.67 -0.29 -3.68
C VAL A 164 -18.66 0.30 -4.67
N TRP A 165 -18.63 -0.18 -5.90
CA TRP A 165 -19.51 0.24 -6.98
C TRP A 165 -20.50 -0.87 -7.27
N ALA A 166 -21.75 -0.50 -7.58
CA ALA A 166 -22.64 -1.43 -8.25
C ALA A 166 -22.02 -1.78 -9.62
N LYS A 167 -21.90 -3.07 -9.92
CA LYS A 167 -21.12 -3.56 -11.06
C LYS A 167 -21.64 -2.97 -12.38
N ARG A 168 -20.78 -2.23 -13.09
CA ARG A 168 -21.20 -1.38 -14.23
C ARG A 168 -21.78 -2.14 -15.42
N ASP A 169 -21.38 -3.39 -15.64
CA ASP A 169 -21.86 -4.25 -16.73
C ASP A 169 -23.26 -4.83 -16.44
N VAL A 170 -23.56 -5.13 -15.17
CA VAL A 170 -24.87 -5.59 -14.70
C VAL A 170 -25.86 -4.43 -14.66
N TYR A 171 -25.48 -3.31 -14.05
CA TYR A 171 -26.31 -2.11 -13.96
C TYR A 171 -25.93 -1.11 -15.06
N SER A 172 -26.13 -1.54 -16.31
CA SER A 172 -25.55 -0.90 -17.50
C SER A 172 -26.30 0.34 -18.00
N THR A 173 -27.58 0.51 -17.69
CA THR A 173 -28.41 1.62 -18.20
C THR A 173 -28.68 2.71 -17.15
N PRO A 174 -28.87 3.99 -17.57
CA PRO A 174 -29.23 5.08 -16.67
C PRO A 174 -30.49 4.82 -15.82
N LEU A 175 -31.50 4.16 -16.41
CA LEU A 175 -32.75 3.83 -15.73
C LEU A 175 -32.51 2.78 -14.64
N VAL A 176 -31.80 1.69 -14.96
CA VAL A 176 -31.49 0.61 -14.00
C VAL A 176 -30.68 1.14 -12.81
N ARG A 177 -29.71 2.03 -13.03
CA ARG A 177 -28.94 2.67 -11.94
C ARG A 177 -29.82 3.50 -11.00
N ARG A 178 -30.78 4.25 -11.54
CA ARG A 178 -31.70 5.09 -10.75
C ARG A 178 -32.69 4.24 -9.97
N LEU A 179 -33.25 3.20 -10.59
CA LEU A 179 -34.12 2.24 -9.91
C LEU A 179 -33.39 1.50 -8.79
N LEU A 180 -32.16 1.05 -9.04
CA LEU A 180 -31.30 0.43 -8.02
C LEU A 180 -31.09 1.39 -6.83
N LEU A 181 -30.62 2.61 -7.13
CA LEU A 181 -30.34 3.59 -6.09
C LEU A 181 -31.59 3.93 -5.27
N GLN A 182 -32.74 4.10 -5.93
CA GLN A 182 -34.01 4.34 -5.27
C GLN A 182 -34.39 3.18 -4.35
N SER A 183 -34.29 1.93 -4.83
CA SER A 183 -34.59 0.73 -4.05
C SER A 183 -33.71 0.64 -2.79
N ILE A 184 -32.42 0.89 -2.93
CA ILE A 184 -31.45 0.92 -1.81
C ILE A 184 -31.80 2.02 -0.80
N GLN A 185 -32.15 3.22 -1.28
CA GLN A 185 -32.49 4.34 -0.40
C GLN A 185 -33.82 4.12 0.33
N THR A 186 -34.80 3.51 -0.33
CA THR A 186 -36.08 3.11 0.30
C THR A 186 -35.89 2.02 1.35
N SER A 187 -34.86 1.17 1.24
CA SER A 187 -34.51 0.19 2.28
C SER A 187 -33.79 0.80 3.50
N GLY A 188 -33.68 2.13 3.56
CA GLY A 188 -33.07 2.86 4.68
C GLY A 188 -31.58 3.18 4.53
N GLN A 189 -30.93 2.72 3.46
CA GLN A 189 -29.51 2.98 3.23
C GLN A 189 -29.30 4.31 2.48
N LYS A 190 -28.91 5.35 3.23
CA LYS A 190 -28.85 6.73 2.71
C LYS A 190 -27.49 7.17 2.15
N LEU A 191 -26.44 6.40 2.39
CA LEU A 191 -25.08 6.74 1.95
C LEU A 191 -24.82 6.48 0.46
N PRO A 192 -25.39 5.44 -0.18
CA PRO A 192 -25.22 5.23 -1.61
C PRO A 192 -25.69 6.42 -2.44
N TYR A 193 -24.94 6.72 -3.50
CA TYR A 193 -25.21 7.86 -4.39
C TYR A 193 -24.83 7.54 -5.85
N LEU A 194 -25.38 8.32 -6.79
CA LEU A 194 -24.99 8.28 -8.20
C LEU A 194 -23.84 9.26 -8.44
N ASP A 195 -22.68 8.75 -8.87
CA ASP A 195 -21.59 9.59 -9.38
C ASP A 195 -21.78 9.74 -10.89
N THR A 196 -22.00 10.97 -11.35
CA THR A 196 -22.19 11.31 -12.77
C THR A 196 -21.07 12.23 -13.22
N GLN A 197 -20.33 11.82 -14.24
CA GLN A 197 -19.27 12.61 -14.86
C GLN A 197 -19.59 12.86 -16.32
N ILE A 198 -19.64 14.13 -16.72
CA ILE A 198 -19.81 14.53 -18.12
C ILE A 198 -18.42 14.79 -18.72
N ARG A 199 -17.96 13.86 -19.56
CA ARG A 199 -16.70 13.98 -20.28
C ARG A 199 -16.93 14.61 -21.64
N LYS A 200 -16.40 15.82 -21.82
CA LYS A 200 -16.28 16.45 -23.15
C LYS A 200 -14.96 16.11 -23.83
N GLN A 201 -14.00 15.64 -23.04
CA GLN A 201 -12.65 15.36 -23.46
C GLN A 201 -12.13 14.12 -22.74
N VAL A 202 -11.23 13.39 -23.39
CA VAL A 202 -10.59 12.18 -22.84
C VAL A 202 -9.09 12.20 -23.07
N PRO A 203 -8.28 11.67 -22.13
CA PRO A 203 -6.87 11.50 -22.38
C PRO A 203 -6.65 10.35 -23.38
N ARG A 204 -5.81 10.61 -24.39
CA ARG A 204 -5.26 9.62 -25.31
C ARG A 204 -3.78 9.51 -25.09
N VAL A 205 -3.31 8.30 -24.81
CA VAL A 205 -1.88 8.07 -24.75
C VAL A 205 -1.31 8.02 -26.18
N SER A 206 -0.15 8.64 -26.36
CA SER A 206 0.60 8.58 -27.58
C SER A 206 2.09 8.45 -27.30
N TRP A 207 2.83 7.95 -28.29
CA TRP A 207 4.28 7.87 -28.24
C TRP A 207 4.86 8.08 -29.63
N VAL A 208 6.14 8.49 -29.68
CA VAL A 208 6.85 8.76 -30.93
C VAL A 208 8.05 7.83 -31.03
N VAL A 209 8.19 7.16 -32.18
CA VAL A 209 9.39 6.41 -32.53
C VAL A 209 9.73 6.65 -33.99
N ASN A 210 10.98 7.02 -34.27
CA ASN A 210 11.47 7.37 -35.61
C ASN A 210 10.56 8.40 -36.30
N ASP A 211 10.27 9.49 -35.60
CA ASP A 211 9.40 10.61 -36.03
C ASP A 211 7.94 10.26 -36.37
N LYS A 212 7.54 9.00 -36.21
CA LYS A 212 6.14 8.57 -36.35
C LYS A 212 5.46 8.51 -34.99
N ARG A 213 4.30 9.17 -34.89
CA ARG A 213 3.42 9.14 -33.70
C ARG A 213 2.45 7.97 -33.79
N TYR A 214 2.28 7.28 -32.67
CA TYR A 214 1.33 6.19 -32.48
C TYR A 214 0.40 6.53 -31.31
N SER A 215 -0.83 6.04 -31.36
CA SER A 215 -1.85 6.21 -30.33
C SER A 215 -2.69 4.94 -30.28
N GLN A 216 -2.56 4.15 -29.22
CA GLN A 216 -3.36 2.95 -28.99
C GLN A 216 -3.66 2.83 -27.50
N ASN A 217 -4.78 2.19 -27.18
CA ASN A 217 -5.20 2.05 -25.78
C ASN A 217 -4.38 1.00 -25.02
N ASP A 218 -3.84 0.00 -25.72
CA ASP A 218 -3.04 -1.09 -25.16
C ASP A 218 -1.67 -1.16 -25.84
N LEU A 219 -0.62 -1.25 -25.02
CA LEU A 219 0.76 -1.35 -25.48
C LEU A 219 1.55 -2.30 -24.58
N GLU A 220 2.00 -3.43 -25.12
CA GLU A 220 2.99 -4.27 -24.45
C GLU A 220 4.40 -3.80 -24.75
N ILE A 221 5.24 -3.80 -23.72
CA ILE A 221 6.58 -3.23 -23.74
C ILE A 221 7.52 -4.23 -23.10
N SER A 222 8.56 -4.63 -23.82
CA SER A 222 9.54 -5.63 -23.37
C SER A 222 10.93 -5.30 -23.88
N THR A 223 11.95 -5.92 -23.29
CA THR A 223 13.33 -5.86 -23.79
C THR A 223 13.94 -7.25 -23.80
N ASP A 224 15.07 -7.44 -24.49
CA ASP A 224 15.72 -8.76 -24.54
C ASP A 224 16.31 -9.14 -23.19
N LYS A 225 16.77 -8.16 -22.40
CA LYS A 225 17.29 -8.39 -21.04
C LYS A 225 16.20 -8.38 -19.97
N ASN A 226 14.93 -8.20 -20.33
CA ASN A 226 13.80 -8.02 -19.39
C ASN A 226 14.08 -6.93 -18.33
N LEU A 227 14.69 -5.83 -18.75
CA LEU A 227 15.06 -4.70 -17.90
C LEU A 227 14.69 -3.39 -18.58
N ILE A 228 13.87 -2.58 -17.91
CA ILE A 228 13.34 -1.31 -18.44
C ILE A 228 13.51 -0.23 -17.38
N ARG A 229 14.16 0.88 -17.73
CA ARG A 229 14.16 2.09 -16.89
C ARG A 229 12.90 2.89 -17.16
N VAL A 230 12.21 3.28 -16.10
CA VAL A 230 10.98 4.06 -16.12
C VAL A 230 11.24 5.36 -15.38
N LYS A 231 11.09 6.50 -16.05
CA LYS A 231 11.24 7.83 -15.46
C LYS A 231 9.89 8.53 -15.46
N LYS A 232 9.42 8.89 -14.26
CA LYS A 232 8.21 9.68 -14.04
C LYS A 232 8.62 11.15 -13.92
N ASP A 233 8.16 11.99 -14.84
CA ASP A 233 8.45 13.42 -14.94
C ASP A 233 9.93 13.79 -15.24
N GLN A 234 10.17 15.08 -15.49
CA GLN A 234 11.48 15.65 -15.84
C GLN A 234 12.38 15.95 -14.63
N LYS A 235 11.90 15.79 -13.38
CA LYS A 235 12.70 16.04 -12.16
C LYS A 235 13.72 14.91 -11.95
N SER A 236 14.98 15.28 -11.68
CA SER A 236 16.07 14.36 -11.34
C SER A 236 15.70 13.50 -10.11
N GLY A 237 15.96 12.18 -10.16
CA GLY A 237 15.72 11.23 -9.06
C GLY A 237 14.58 10.21 -9.27
N ASN A 238 13.71 10.39 -10.26
CA ASN A 238 12.53 9.52 -10.47
C ASN A 238 12.72 8.36 -11.47
N THR A 239 13.97 7.99 -11.79
CA THR A 239 14.25 6.90 -12.73
C THR A 239 14.43 5.58 -11.98
N ARG A 240 13.53 4.63 -12.20
CA ARG A 240 13.54 3.31 -11.57
C ARG A 240 13.75 2.22 -12.62
N LEU A 241 14.65 1.28 -12.34
CA LEU A 241 14.91 0.11 -13.17
C LEU A 241 13.95 -1.01 -12.74
N TYR A 242 13.13 -1.51 -13.65
CA TYR A 242 12.23 -2.62 -13.37
C TYR A 242 12.64 -3.85 -14.18
N ALA A 243 12.41 -5.02 -13.60
CA ALA A 243 12.51 -6.29 -14.29
C ALA A 243 11.18 -6.72 -14.90
N GLY A 244 11.26 -7.60 -15.89
CA GLY A 244 10.10 -8.16 -16.57
C GLY A 244 9.58 -7.27 -17.69
N ARG A 245 8.29 -7.38 -17.96
CA ARG A 245 7.60 -6.69 -19.07
C ARG A 245 6.66 -5.62 -18.51
N MET A 246 6.24 -4.70 -19.36
CA MET A 246 5.22 -3.72 -19.03
C MET A 246 4.04 -3.83 -19.97
N LYS A 247 2.86 -3.47 -19.48
CA LYS A 247 1.66 -3.26 -20.28
C LYS A 247 1.07 -1.91 -19.90
N LEU A 248 0.96 -1.00 -20.84
CA LEU A 248 0.10 0.16 -20.72
C LEU A 248 -1.31 -0.26 -21.13
N GLN A 249 -2.30 0.03 -20.31
CA GLN A 249 -3.69 -0.38 -20.53
C GLN A 249 -4.68 0.66 -19.99
N PRO A 250 -5.91 0.75 -20.51
CA PRO A 250 -6.95 1.59 -19.92
C PRO A 250 -7.34 1.08 -18.52
N ASN A 251 -7.85 1.97 -17.69
CA ASN A 251 -8.37 1.64 -16.36
C ASN A 251 -9.85 2.06 -16.19
N ALA A 252 -10.44 1.71 -15.05
CA ALA A 252 -11.86 1.93 -14.78
C ALA A 252 -12.27 3.41 -14.74
N TYR A 253 -11.31 4.33 -14.63
CA TYR A 253 -11.51 5.76 -14.42
C TYR A 253 -11.35 6.59 -15.71
N GLY A 254 -11.22 5.93 -16.86
CA GLY A 254 -10.99 6.57 -18.15
C GLY A 254 -9.63 7.26 -18.26
N THR A 255 -8.64 6.69 -17.57
CA THR A 255 -7.20 7.00 -17.69
C THR A 255 -6.45 5.70 -18.00
N TYR A 256 -5.12 5.67 -17.86
CA TYR A 256 -4.31 4.50 -18.12
C TYR A 256 -3.52 4.04 -16.90
N SER A 257 -3.21 2.75 -16.87
CA SER A 257 -2.29 2.14 -15.92
C SER A 257 -1.07 1.60 -16.67
N LEU A 258 0.14 1.84 -16.13
CA LEU A 258 1.34 1.12 -16.53
C LEU A 258 1.56 -0.03 -15.55
N VAL A 259 1.40 -1.25 -16.04
CA VAL A 259 1.43 -2.49 -15.27
C VAL A 259 2.72 -3.24 -15.56
N ASN A 260 3.52 -3.52 -14.53
CA ASN A 260 4.69 -4.36 -14.60
C ASN A 260 4.32 -5.84 -14.39
N LYS A 261 4.59 -6.67 -15.40
CA LYS A 261 4.50 -8.14 -15.32
C LYS A 261 5.87 -8.68 -14.88
N VAL A 262 5.96 -9.23 -13.68
CA VAL A 262 7.22 -9.58 -13.02
C VAL A 262 7.10 -10.88 -12.21
N PRO A 263 8.08 -11.80 -12.25
CA PRO A 263 8.09 -12.98 -11.38
C PRO A 263 8.13 -12.60 -9.90
N LEU A 264 7.38 -13.31 -9.04
CA LEU A 264 7.23 -13.03 -7.61
C LEU A 264 8.56 -12.89 -6.88
N GLU A 265 9.52 -13.80 -7.10
CA GLU A 265 10.81 -13.73 -6.40
C GLU A 265 11.64 -12.52 -6.87
N THR A 266 11.45 -12.08 -8.12
CA THR A 266 12.08 -10.86 -8.63
C THR A 266 11.39 -9.60 -8.08
N TYR A 267 10.06 -9.62 -7.94
CA TYR A 267 9.30 -8.56 -7.31
C TYR A 267 9.78 -8.29 -5.88
N LEU A 268 10.02 -9.35 -5.09
CA LEU A 268 10.51 -9.23 -3.72
C LEU A 268 11.85 -8.49 -3.60
N ARG A 269 12.71 -8.58 -4.61
CA ARG A 269 13.98 -7.84 -4.64
C ARG A 269 13.79 -6.32 -4.70
N GLY A 270 12.65 -5.87 -5.22
CA GLY A 270 12.24 -4.47 -5.21
C GLY A 270 11.33 -4.07 -4.05
N VAL A 271 10.92 -5.03 -3.21
CA VAL A 271 10.11 -4.78 -2.02
C VAL A 271 10.96 -4.71 -0.77
N LEU A 272 11.74 -5.76 -0.48
CA LEU A 272 12.42 -5.90 0.81
C LEU A 272 13.34 -4.72 1.17
N PRO A 273 14.20 -4.21 0.26
CA PRO A 273 15.08 -3.08 0.58
C PRO A 273 14.33 -1.82 1.04
N TYR A 274 13.10 -1.64 0.56
CA TYR A 274 12.29 -0.44 0.79
C TYR A 274 11.27 -0.63 1.91
N GLU A 275 10.96 -1.87 2.28
CA GLU A 275 10.07 -2.17 3.40
C GLU A 275 10.80 -2.22 4.74
N ILE A 276 11.92 -2.96 4.82
CA ILE A 276 12.60 -3.22 6.11
C ILE A 276 14.04 -2.68 6.14
N GLY A 277 14.57 -2.22 5.00
CA GLY A 277 15.94 -1.75 4.89
C GLY A 277 16.95 -2.87 4.61
N THR A 278 18.09 -2.51 4.04
CA THR A 278 19.11 -3.47 3.58
C THR A 278 20.05 -3.95 4.68
N SER A 279 20.09 -3.26 5.82
CA SER A 279 20.94 -3.55 6.98
C SER A 279 20.23 -4.29 8.11
N ALA A 280 18.95 -4.64 7.93
CA ALA A 280 18.21 -5.41 8.92
C ALA A 280 18.88 -6.78 9.18
N PRO A 281 18.80 -7.33 10.40
CA PRO A 281 19.40 -8.62 10.72
C PRO A 281 18.84 -9.76 9.85
N LYS A 282 19.67 -10.78 9.60
CA LYS A 282 19.36 -11.89 8.67
C LYS A 282 17.98 -12.52 8.90
N THR A 283 17.67 -12.96 10.12
CA THR A 283 16.39 -13.66 10.38
C THR A 283 15.18 -12.73 10.30
N SER A 284 15.36 -11.43 10.53
CA SER A 284 14.32 -10.42 10.29
C SER A 284 14.07 -10.21 8.78
N LEU A 285 15.13 -10.18 7.96
CA LEU A 285 15.02 -10.16 6.50
C LEU A 285 14.31 -11.41 5.95
N GLU A 286 14.63 -12.59 6.49
CA GLU A 286 13.97 -13.85 6.12
C GLU A 286 12.48 -13.82 6.49
N SER A 287 12.13 -13.37 7.70
CA SER A 287 10.74 -13.17 8.10
C SER A 287 10.00 -12.20 7.17
N GLN A 288 10.63 -11.06 6.83
CA GLN A 288 10.06 -10.09 5.90
C GLN A 288 9.86 -10.67 4.49
N ALA A 289 10.79 -11.51 4.01
CA ALA A 289 10.66 -12.19 2.72
C ALA A 289 9.42 -13.08 2.67
N ILE A 290 9.22 -13.91 3.70
CA ILE A 290 8.10 -14.84 3.82
C ILE A 290 6.77 -14.09 3.86
N ILE A 291 6.65 -13.06 4.71
CA ILE A 291 5.40 -12.31 4.84
C ILE A 291 5.12 -11.47 3.59
N ALA A 292 6.13 -10.88 2.96
CA ALA A 292 5.94 -10.10 1.74
C ALA A 292 5.46 -11.01 0.58
N ARG A 293 6.03 -12.21 0.47
CA ARG A 293 5.58 -13.23 -0.49
C ARG A 293 4.14 -13.65 -0.24
N THR A 294 3.82 -13.96 1.02
CA THR A 294 2.49 -14.39 1.44
C THR A 294 1.45 -13.29 1.20
N TYR A 295 1.78 -12.05 1.55
CA TYR A 295 0.94 -10.88 1.33
C TYR A 295 0.63 -10.70 -0.15
N ALA A 296 1.66 -10.71 -1.01
CA ALA A 296 1.48 -10.52 -2.45
C ALA A 296 0.52 -11.55 -3.03
N LEU A 297 0.73 -12.84 -2.72
CA LEU A 297 -0.11 -13.94 -3.18
C LEU A 297 -1.52 -13.90 -2.59
N ARG A 298 -1.67 -13.50 -1.32
CA ARG A 298 -2.98 -13.38 -0.66
C ARG A 298 -3.83 -12.24 -1.22
N ASN A 299 -3.22 -11.23 -1.87
CA ASN A 299 -3.87 -9.97 -2.23
C ASN A 299 -4.05 -9.72 -3.74
N LEU A 300 -3.98 -10.76 -4.58
CA LEU A 300 -3.98 -10.60 -6.04
C LEU A 300 -5.25 -9.99 -6.65
N ARG A 301 -6.36 -9.94 -5.91
CA ARG A 301 -7.65 -9.43 -6.39
C ARG A 301 -7.88 -7.92 -6.17
N ARG A 302 -6.96 -7.21 -5.49
CA ARG A 302 -7.18 -5.82 -5.02
C ARG A 302 -7.54 -4.84 -6.15
N PHE A 303 -7.02 -5.04 -7.35
CA PHE A 303 -7.24 -4.14 -8.50
C PHE A 303 -7.84 -4.86 -9.71
N ALA A 304 -8.70 -5.87 -9.46
CA ALA A 304 -9.34 -6.65 -10.52
C ALA A 304 -10.07 -5.78 -11.56
N ILE A 305 -10.73 -4.70 -11.13
CA ILE A 305 -11.44 -3.74 -12.00
C ILE A 305 -10.53 -3.05 -13.03
N ASP A 306 -9.23 -2.96 -12.73
CA ASP A 306 -8.22 -2.27 -13.54
C ASP A 306 -7.28 -3.27 -14.29
N ASP A 307 -7.58 -4.57 -14.26
CA ASP A 307 -6.78 -5.68 -14.83
C ASP A 307 -5.32 -5.73 -14.33
N TYR A 308 -5.11 -5.50 -13.04
CA TYR A 308 -3.86 -5.80 -12.34
C TYR A 308 -4.11 -6.24 -10.89
N GLN A 309 -3.05 -6.61 -10.18
CA GLN A 309 -3.17 -7.32 -8.90
C GLN A 309 -2.79 -6.45 -7.70
N LEU A 310 -1.64 -5.77 -7.76
CA LEU A 310 -1.12 -4.96 -6.65
C LEU A 310 -0.60 -3.62 -7.16
N CYS A 311 -0.60 -2.62 -6.30
CA CYS A 311 0.01 -1.32 -6.51
C CYS A 311 1.47 -1.31 -6.02
N ALA A 312 2.26 -0.35 -6.48
CA ALA A 312 3.68 -0.21 -6.12
C ALA A 312 3.94 0.75 -4.92
N ASP A 313 2.92 1.06 -4.14
CA ASP A 313 2.98 2.00 -3.01
C ASP A 313 2.47 1.37 -1.70
N THR A 314 2.43 2.18 -0.64
CA THR A 314 2.07 1.76 0.73
C THR A 314 0.63 1.26 0.90
N HIS A 315 -0.27 1.39 -0.09
CA HIS A 315 -1.57 0.72 -0.04
C HIS A 315 -1.45 -0.79 -0.27
N CYS A 316 -0.31 -1.23 -0.81
CA CYS A 316 0.04 -2.62 -1.07
C CYS A 316 1.38 -2.91 -0.38
N GLN A 317 2.48 -2.79 -1.12
CA GLN A 317 3.85 -2.89 -0.62
C GLN A 317 4.70 -1.90 -1.42
N VAL A 318 5.72 -1.34 -0.80
CA VAL A 318 6.63 -0.40 -1.46
C VAL A 318 7.49 -1.16 -2.46
N TYR A 319 7.12 -1.11 -3.74
CA TYR A 319 7.85 -1.75 -4.83
C TYR A 319 8.54 -0.71 -5.71
N ASP A 320 9.87 -0.64 -5.62
CA ASP A 320 10.65 0.41 -6.28
C ASP A 320 11.52 -0.09 -7.45
N GLY A 321 11.24 -1.32 -7.92
CA GLY A 321 12.09 -1.99 -8.90
C GLY A 321 13.44 -2.39 -8.32
N LEU A 322 14.46 -2.50 -9.16
CA LEU A 322 15.77 -3.07 -8.84
C LEU A 322 16.83 -2.05 -8.38
N ASN A 323 16.46 -0.78 -8.16
CA ASN A 323 17.43 0.27 -7.79
C ASN A 323 18.06 0.01 -6.41
N GLY A 324 17.27 -0.43 -5.44
CA GLY A 324 17.70 -0.64 -4.05
C GLY A 324 18.17 -2.05 -3.72
N VAL A 325 18.36 -2.92 -4.72
CA VAL A 325 18.73 -4.33 -4.49
C VAL A 325 20.03 -4.43 -3.70
N ALA A 326 20.02 -5.25 -2.66
CA ALA A 326 21.19 -5.53 -1.84
C ALA A 326 21.45 -7.03 -1.71
N LYS A 327 22.73 -7.40 -1.55
CA LYS A 327 23.15 -8.79 -1.37
C LYS A 327 22.47 -9.44 -0.16
N THR A 328 22.32 -8.70 0.94
CA THR A 328 21.70 -9.18 2.19
C THR A 328 20.23 -9.54 1.98
N THR A 329 19.46 -8.68 1.31
CA THR A 329 18.05 -8.94 1.00
C THR A 329 17.90 -10.08 -0.01
N ASP A 330 18.74 -10.12 -1.06
CA ASP A 330 18.73 -11.21 -2.05
C ASP A 330 19.05 -12.57 -1.42
N GLN A 331 19.98 -12.63 -0.46
CA GLN A 331 20.29 -13.84 0.29
C GLN A 331 19.11 -14.33 1.13
N ALA A 332 18.37 -13.42 1.78
CA ALA A 332 17.19 -13.78 2.57
C ALA A 332 16.03 -14.26 1.68
N ILE A 333 15.82 -13.62 0.52
CA ILE A 333 14.83 -14.04 -0.48
C ILE A 333 15.17 -15.45 -0.98
N ALA A 334 16.44 -15.69 -1.33
CA ALA A 334 16.90 -17.00 -1.80
C ALA A 334 16.78 -18.08 -0.71
N ALA A 335 17.14 -17.78 0.53
CA ALA A 335 17.06 -18.71 1.66
C ALA A 335 15.61 -19.12 2.01
N THR A 336 14.65 -18.27 1.67
CA THR A 336 13.21 -18.48 1.94
C THR A 336 12.39 -18.66 0.66
N ARG A 337 13.04 -18.99 -0.46
CA ARG A 337 12.40 -19.09 -1.78
C ARG A 337 11.18 -20.00 -1.70
N GLY A 338 10.03 -19.53 -2.18
CA GLY A 338 8.78 -20.27 -2.16
C GLY A 338 8.17 -20.50 -0.77
N MET A 339 8.79 -20.08 0.33
CA MET A 339 8.19 -20.22 1.66
C MET A 339 7.11 -19.16 1.87
N VAL A 340 5.93 -19.62 2.30
CA VAL A 340 4.74 -18.82 2.61
C VAL A 340 4.17 -19.20 3.97
N LEU A 341 3.42 -18.28 4.57
CA LEU A 341 2.77 -18.49 5.85
C LEU A 341 1.30 -18.87 5.63
N THR A 342 0.85 -19.92 6.31
CA THR A 342 -0.50 -20.48 6.13
C THR A 342 -1.22 -20.72 7.44
N TYR A 343 -2.55 -20.71 7.39
CA TYR A 343 -3.43 -21.15 8.47
C TYR A 343 -4.54 -21.98 7.84
N ASN A 344 -4.81 -23.18 8.37
CA ASN A 344 -5.74 -24.13 7.75
C ASN A 344 -5.49 -24.38 6.24
N ASN A 345 -4.22 -24.49 5.85
CA ASN A 345 -3.77 -24.65 4.45
C ASN A 345 -4.07 -23.47 3.50
N GLU A 346 -4.56 -22.34 4.01
CA GLU A 346 -4.77 -21.13 3.23
C GLU A 346 -3.68 -20.10 3.53
N LEU A 347 -3.35 -19.27 2.53
CA LEU A 347 -2.43 -18.15 2.72
C LEU A 347 -3.02 -17.19 3.77
N VAL A 348 -2.22 -16.82 4.76
CA VAL A 348 -2.68 -15.86 5.77
C VAL A 348 -2.70 -14.43 5.23
N ASP A 349 -3.54 -13.61 5.84
CA ASP A 349 -3.42 -12.15 5.76
C ASP A 349 -2.15 -11.71 6.49
N ALA A 350 -1.00 -11.79 5.79
CA ALA A 350 0.34 -11.52 6.30
C ALA A 350 0.62 -10.01 6.41
N LEU A 351 -0.21 -9.32 7.20
CA LEU A 351 -0.16 -7.87 7.42
C LEU A 351 1.06 -7.50 8.29
N TYR A 352 1.70 -6.38 7.98
CA TYR A 352 2.86 -5.88 8.74
C TYR A 352 2.90 -4.36 8.72
N SER A 353 3.57 -3.76 9.70
CA SER A 353 3.73 -2.31 9.78
C SER A 353 5.08 -1.93 10.36
N SER A 354 5.45 -0.65 10.25
CA SER A 354 6.74 -0.16 10.74
C SER A 354 6.88 -0.37 12.25
N THR A 355 5.90 0.09 13.03
CA THR A 355 5.95 0.05 14.49
C THR A 355 4.54 -0.05 15.06
N THR A 356 4.29 -0.98 15.96
CA THR A 356 3.00 -1.27 16.58
C THR A 356 2.69 -0.30 17.72
N GLY A 357 3.70 0.27 18.36
CA GLY A 357 3.55 1.07 19.56
C GLY A 357 3.57 0.21 20.83
N GLY A 358 4.20 -0.96 20.78
CA GLY A 358 4.38 -1.89 21.89
C GLY A 358 3.32 -2.98 22.00
N VAL A 359 2.29 -2.96 21.15
CA VAL A 359 1.24 -3.98 21.13
C VAL A 359 0.62 -4.10 19.74
N THR A 360 0.56 -5.34 19.24
CA THR A 360 -0.15 -5.64 18.00
C THR A 360 -1.67 -5.54 18.20
N ALA A 361 -2.42 -5.45 17.11
CA ALA A 361 -3.87 -5.35 17.13
C ALA A 361 -4.53 -6.54 16.42
N SER A 362 -5.79 -6.82 16.77
CA SER A 362 -6.64 -7.71 15.99
C SER A 362 -6.95 -7.12 14.61
N PHE A 363 -7.44 -7.94 13.68
CA PHE A 363 -7.91 -7.44 12.39
C PHE A 363 -9.10 -6.49 12.56
N SER A 364 -10.09 -6.89 13.37
CA SER A 364 -11.32 -6.13 13.61
C SER A 364 -11.11 -4.83 14.40
N ASP A 365 -9.96 -4.67 15.06
CA ASP A 365 -9.56 -3.43 15.75
C ASP A 365 -9.30 -2.27 14.78
N VAL A 366 -8.93 -2.60 13.53
CA VAL A 366 -8.54 -1.62 12.52
C VAL A 366 -9.50 -1.59 11.35
N TRP A 367 -9.96 -2.76 10.90
CA TRP A 367 -10.81 -2.90 9.71
C TRP A 367 -12.14 -3.57 10.04
N ASN A 368 -13.06 -3.56 9.08
CA ASN A 368 -14.27 -4.38 9.16
C ASN A 368 -14.03 -5.76 8.55
N GLY A 369 -14.88 -6.71 8.92
CA GLY A 369 -14.78 -8.12 8.54
C GLY A 369 -14.42 -9.02 9.72
N GLU A 370 -14.43 -10.32 9.45
CA GLU A 370 -14.13 -11.34 10.46
C GLU A 370 -12.70 -11.23 10.99
N ASP A 371 -12.50 -11.59 12.25
CA ASP A 371 -11.16 -11.70 12.80
C ASP A 371 -10.39 -12.87 12.19
N ARG A 372 -9.06 -12.74 12.21
CA ARG A 372 -8.16 -13.83 11.85
C ARG A 372 -7.59 -14.40 13.14
N PRO A 373 -7.71 -15.72 13.42
CA PRO A 373 -7.19 -16.30 14.65
C PRO A 373 -5.69 -16.04 14.89
N TYR A 374 -4.94 -15.90 13.80
CA TYR A 374 -3.51 -15.59 13.81
C TYR A 374 -3.17 -14.08 13.87
N LEU A 375 -4.14 -13.18 13.79
CA LEU A 375 -3.94 -11.73 13.99
C LEU A 375 -4.63 -11.31 15.28
N ARG A 376 -3.89 -11.42 16.39
CA ARG A 376 -4.37 -11.09 17.73
C ARG A 376 -3.42 -10.12 18.45
N PRO A 377 -3.87 -9.46 19.53
CA PRO A 377 -3.02 -8.58 20.31
C PRO A 377 -1.94 -9.36 21.05
N VAL A 378 -0.70 -8.92 20.87
CA VAL A 378 0.51 -9.44 21.53
C VAL A 378 1.33 -8.22 21.93
N VAL A 379 1.77 -8.19 23.19
CA VAL A 379 2.73 -7.17 23.67
C VAL A 379 4.05 -7.40 22.95
N ASP A 380 4.50 -6.41 22.19
CA ASP A 380 5.71 -6.50 21.37
C ASP A 380 6.97 -6.35 22.22
N ALA A 381 7.24 -7.35 23.05
CA ALA A 381 8.37 -7.45 23.96
C ALA A 381 8.89 -8.89 24.01
N ALA A 382 10.21 -9.07 24.20
CA ALA A 382 10.82 -10.40 24.32
C ALA A 382 10.35 -11.17 25.57
N THR A 383 10.02 -10.43 26.63
CA THR A 383 9.37 -10.92 27.85
C THR A 383 8.08 -10.13 28.05
N ASN A 384 7.00 -10.78 28.45
CA ASN A 384 5.74 -10.06 28.64
C ASN A 384 5.85 -9.08 29.81
N ILE A 385 5.74 -7.78 29.52
CA ILE A 385 5.79 -6.69 30.51
C ILE A 385 4.41 -6.11 30.83
N TRP A 386 3.35 -6.59 30.16
CA TRP A 386 1.99 -6.09 30.36
C TRP A 386 0.95 -7.23 30.22
N PRO A 387 0.22 -7.59 31.29
CA PRO A 387 -0.75 -8.66 31.23
C PRO A 387 -2.05 -8.18 30.58
N LEU A 388 -2.16 -8.25 29.25
CA LEU A 388 -3.35 -7.75 28.50
C LEU A 388 -4.68 -8.34 28.98
N THR A 389 -4.69 -9.58 29.44
CA THR A 389 -5.89 -10.27 29.96
C THR A 389 -6.40 -9.69 31.29
N GLU A 390 -5.49 -9.15 32.11
CA GLU A 390 -5.82 -8.57 33.42
C GLU A 390 -5.92 -7.04 33.36
N LYS A 391 -5.11 -6.44 32.50
CA LYS A 391 -5.00 -4.99 32.29
C LYS A 391 -5.32 -4.67 30.83
N SER A 392 -6.60 -4.79 30.48
CA SER A 392 -7.06 -4.42 29.14
C SER A 392 -6.71 -2.97 28.81
N LEU A 393 -6.27 -2.72 27.58
CA LEU A 393 -6.02 -1.38 27.06
C LEU A 393 -7.29 -0.69 26.56
N ALA A 394 -8.46 -1.35 26.66
CA ALA A 394 -9.74 -0.71 26.47
C ALA A 394 -10.05 0.30 27.60
N ASP A 395 -9.52 0.05 28.81
CA ASP A 395 -9.59 0.98 29.94
C ASP A 395 -8.60 2.14 29.77
N GLU A 396 -9.06 3.37 29.95
CA GLU A 396 -8.28 4.59 29.69
C GLU A 396 -7.12 4.78 30.68
N ASN A 397 -7.25 4.32 31.93
CA ASN A 397 -6.16 4.43 32.92
C ASN A 397 -5.05 3.45 32.60
N ASN A 398 -5.41 2.19 32.31
CA ASN A 398 -4.50 1.17 31.81
C ASN A 398 -3.80 1.64 30.53
N PHE A 399 -4.55 2.21 29.59
CA PHE A 399 -4.00 2.74 28.35
C PHE A 399 -2.94 3.82 28.58
N ARG A 400 -3.24 4.80 29.44
CA ARG A 400 -2.29 5.88 29.78
C ARG A 400 -1.04 5.36 30.46
N GLN A 401 -1.18 4.40 31.39
CA GLN A 401 -0.04 3.73 32.01
C GLN A 401 0.82 3.01 30.97
N PHE A 402 0.20 2.27 30.06
CA PHE A 402 0.89 1.55 28.98
C PHE A 402 1.64 2.50 28.03
N ILE A 403 1.02 3.60 27.62
CA ILE A 403 1.67 4.61 26.76
C ILE A 403 2.84 5.29 27.47
N ASN A 404 2.80 5.46 28.79
CA ASN A 404 3.91 6.01 29.57
C ASN A 404 5.08 5.03 29.78
N LEU A 405 4.92 3.74 29.44
CA LEU A 405 6.04 2.80 29.42
C LEU A 405 6.88 3.04 28.15
N GLU A 406 8.10 3.54 28.34
CA GLU A 406 9.02 3.85 27.25
C GLU A 406 10.03 2.73 26.94
N GLN A 407 10.24 1.81 27.89
CA GLN A 407 11.29 0.78 27.83
C GLN A 407 10.71 -0.64 27.93
N GLY A 408 11.51 -1.63 27.54
CA GLY A 408 11.16 -3.05 27.62
C GLY A 408 10.43 -3.63 26.41
N PHE A 409 10.08 -2.80 25.42
CA PHE A 409 9.51 -3.23 24.16
C PHE A 409 10.59 -3.50 23.11
N ASN A 410 10.28 -4.32 22.13
CA ASN A 410 11.16 -4.57 20.98
C ASN A 410 11.34 -3.33 20.09
N GLU A 411 10.53 -2.30 20.31
CA GLU A 411 10.45 -1.08 19.51
C GLU A 411 11.00 0.16 20.24
N SER A 412 11.40 0.03 21.51
CA SER A 412 11.69 1.15 22.42
C SER A 412 12.74 2.16 21.92
N THR A 413 13.66 1.75 21.03
CA THR A 413 14.73 2.61 20.52
C THR A 413 14.35 3.37 19.25
N TRP A 414 13.10 3.29 18.79
CA TRP A 414 12.67 3.84 17.51
C TRP A 414 11.86 5.13 17.70
N ASP A 415 12.18 6.19 16.95
CA ASP A 415 11.63 7.53 17.17
C ASP A 415 10.10 7.65 17.03
N VAL A 416 9.46 6.67 16.40
CA VAL A 416 8.01 6.62 16.22
C VAL A 416 7.30 5.65 17.16
N PHE A 417 8.03 5.01 18.07
CA PHE A 417 7.47 4.11 19.09
C PHE A 417 6.55 4.86 20.06
N ARG A 418 6.94 6.07 20.46
CA ARG A 418 6.12 7.02 21.22
C ARG A 418 6.15 8.38 20.54
N TRP A 419 5.02 9.08 20.57
CA TRP A 419 4.91 10.42 19.99
C TRP A 419 3.86 11.25 20.74
N ASN A 420 4.08 12.57 20.73
CA ASN A 420 3.16 13.57 21.27
C ASN A 420 3.04 14.71 20.26
N LYS A 421 1.83 14.92 19.71
CA LYS A 421 1.56 15.98 18.74
C LYS A 421 0.42 16.86 19.21
N GLN A 422 0.73 18.13 19.45
CA GLN A 422 -0.26 19.15 19.78
C GLN A 422 -0.76 19.83 18.50
N THR A 423 -2.06 20.11 18.42
CA THR A 423 -2.68 20.87 17.32
C THR A 423 -3.88 21.66 17.83
N SER A 424 -4.17 22.77 17.14
CA SER A 424 -5.25 23.69 17.50
C SER A 424 -6.62 23.14 17.08
N LEU A 425 -7.69 23.56 17.75
CA LEU A 425 -9.06 23.26 17.30
C LEU A 425 -9.34 23.79 15.89
N GLU A 426 -8.72 24.90 15.50
CA GLU A 426 -8.85 25.48 14.16
C GLU A 426 -8.28 24.54 13.08
N ASP A 427 -7.07 24.01 13.29
CA ASP A 427 -6.44 23.08 12.34
C ASP A 427 -7.18 21.74 12.28
N ILE A 428 -7.61 21.21 13.44
CA ILE A 428 -8.45 20.00 13.50
C ILE A 428 -9.75 20.21 12.72
N THR A 429 -10.38 21.39 12.86
CA THR A 429 -11.61 21.74 12.15
C THR A 429 -11.39 21.74 10.64
N LYS A 430 -10.32 22.37 10.15
CA LYS A 430 -9.98 22.42 8.72
C LYS A 430 -9.71 21.02 8.15
N ASP A 431 -8.93 20.20 8.85
CA ASP A 431 -8.62 18.82 8.44
C ASP A 431 -9.90 17.99 8.32
N LEU A 432 -10.77 18.08 9.33
CA LEU A 432 -12.03 17.34 9.37
C LEU A 432 -13.02 17.80 8.31
N GLN A 433 -13.16 19.11 8.08
CA GLN A 433 -13.97 19.65 6.98
C GLN A 433 -13.49 19.13 5.63
N LYS A 434 -12.17 19.18 5.37
CA LYS A 434 -11.58 18.65 4.14
C LYS A 434 -11.88 17.16 3.98
N PHE A 435 -11.72 16.38 5.05
CA PHE A 435 -12.01 14.95 5.04
C PHE A 435 -13.49 14.66 4.74
N LEU A 436 -14.41 15.33 5.42
CA LEU A 436 -15.86 15.13 5.24
C LEU A 436 -16.35 15.58 3.85
N LEU A 437 -15.77 16.64 3.29
CA LEU A 437 -16.03 17.07 1.91
C LEU A 437 -15.63 15.98 0.92
N VAL A 438 -14.43 15.39 1.06
CA VAL A 438 -13.97 14.28 0.22
C VAL A 438 -14.86 13.05 0.37
N LYS A 439 -15.39 12.78 1.57
CA LYS A 439 -16.34 11.68 1.79
C LYS A 439 -17.78 11.99 1.35
N LYS A 440 -18.07 13.18 0.82
CA LYS A 440 -19.43 13.66 0.51
C LYS A 440 -20.38 13.49 1.71
N SER A 441 -19.87 13.67 2.93
CA SER A 441 -20.62 13.46 4.16
C SER A 441 -21.65 14.58 4.38
N PRO A 442 -22.87 14.28 4.89
CA PRO A 442 -23.86 15.31 5.24
C PRO A 442 -23.36 16.26 6.34
N TYR A 443 -22.38 15.82 7.14
CA TYR A 443 -21.78 16.62 8.21
C TYR A 443 -20.72 17.61 7.71
N ALA A 444 -20.38 17.65 6.42
CA ALA A 444 -19.30 18.50 5.90
C ALA A 444 -19.49 20.02 6.07
N LYS A 445 -20.69 20.47 6.49
CA LYS A 445 -21.06 21.88 6.62
C LYS A 445 -20.93 22.45 8.03
N PHE A 446 -20.42 21.67 9.00
CA PHE A 446 -20.18 22.16 10.36
C PHE A 446 -19.16 23.31 10.36
N LYS A 447 -19.27 24.24 11.30
CA LYS A 447 -18.38 25.40 11.41
C LYS A 447 -17.37 25.26 12.55
N THR A 448 -17.78 24.67 13.66
CA THR A 448 -16.95 24.60 14.87
C THR A 448 -16.98 23.21 15.49
N ILE A 449 -15.85 22.80 16.05
CA ILE A 449 -15.75 21.64 16.93
C ILE A 449 -15.82 22.13 18.36
N GLU A 450 -16.75 21.59 19.13
CA GLU A 450 -16.92 21.88 20.55
C GLU A 450 -16.13 20.92 21.42
N ALA A 451 -16.11 19.63 21.06
CA ALA A 451 -15.42 18.59 21.83
C ALA A 451 -15.06 17.38 20.96
N ILE A 452 -14.00 16.69 21.35
CA ILE A 452 -13.57 15.43 20.74
C ILE A 452 -13.29 14.43 21.87
N ALA A 453 -13.88 13.25 21.78
CA ALA A 453 -13.73 12.21 22.79
C ALA A 453 -13.56 10.84 22.14
N ILE A 454 -12.61 10.06 22.65
CA ILE A 454 -12.52 8.63 22.35
C ILE A 454 -13.58 7.95 23.20
N THR A 455 -14.59 7.37 22.55
CA THR A 455 -15.73 6.74 23.24
C THR A 455 -15.59 5.23 23.32
N LYS A 456 -14.75 4.64 22.48
CA LYS A 456 -14.50 3.19 22.49
C LYS A 456 -13.09 2.85 22.02
N ARG A 457 -12.46 1.92 22.72
CA ARG A 457 -11.18 1.30 22.39
C ARG A 457 -11.34 -0.21 22.29
N SER A 458 -10.44 -0.85 21.54
CA SER A 458 -10.27 -2.30 21.59
C SER A 458 -9.43 -2.72 22.80
N GLU A 459 -9.38 -4.02 23.05
CA GLU A 459 -8.52 -4.63 24.08
C GLU A 459 -7.02 -4.34 23.87
N SER A 460 -6.61 -4.03 22.62
CA SER A 460 -5.25 -3.60 22.26
C SER A 460 -5.05 -2.08 22.31
N GLY A 461 -6.07 -1.33 22.73
CA GLY A 461 -6.05 0.13 22.90
C GLY A 461 -6.25 0.94 21.62
N ARG A 462 -6.45 0.28 20.47
CA ARG A 462 -6.77 0.97 19.21
C ARG A 462 -8.15 1.62 19.32
N ILE A 463 -8.27 2.83 18.79
CA ILE A 463 -9.54 3.56 18.78
C ILE A 463 -10.52 2.83 17.86
N LEU A 464 -11.68 2.47 18.42
CA LEU A 464 -12.81 1.95 17.66
C LEU A 464 -13.79 3.06 17.30
N ASP A 465 -14.08 3.96 18.25
CA ASP A 465 -15.01 5.07 18.06
C ASP A 465 -14.42 6.38 18.63
N LEU A 466 -14.46 7.42 17.80
CA LEU A 466 -14.12 8.80 18.17
C LEU A 466 -15.33 9.71 17.90
N ALA A 467 -15.98 10.17 18.98
CA ALA A 467 -17.08 11.11 18.88
C ALA A 467 -16.56 12.55 18.72
N ILE A 468 -17.18 13.28 17.80
CA ILE A 468 -16.89 14.68 17.50
C ILE A 468 -18.18 15.46 17.67
N LYS A 469 -18.21 16.35 18.66
CA LYS A 469 -19.31 17.28 18.89
C LYS A 469 -19.04 18.55 18.12
N THR A 470 -20.01 18.94 17.29
CA THR A 470 -19.97 20.15 16.45
C THR A 470 -21.20 21.01 16.68
N ASP A 471 -21.20 22.21 16.10
CA ASP A 471 -22.34 23.14 16.11
C ASP A 471 -23.62 22.60 15.43
N ILE A 472 -23.49 21.56 14.61
CA ILE A 472 -24.62 20.93 13.90
C ILE A 472 -24.98 19.53 14.43
N GLY A 473 -24.35 19.11 15.53
CA GLY A 473 -24.61 17.82 16.17
C GLY A 473 -23.34 16.98 16.40
N VAL A 474 -23.55 15.75 16.85
CA VAL A 474 -22.48 14.78 17.11
C VAL A 474 -22.42 13.78 15.98
N PHE A 475 -21.21 13.47 15.51
CA PHE A 475 -20.98 12.31 14.66
C PHE A 475 -19.73 11.54 15.13
N THR A 476 -19.64 10.29 14.72
CA THR A 476 -18.58 9.37 15.14
C THR A 476 -17.70 8.99 13.96
N LEU A 477 -16.39 9.06 14.14
CA LEU A 477 -15.42 8.42 13.27
C LEU A 477 -15.10 7.02 13.81
N HIS A 478 -15.04 6.05 12.91
CA HIS A 478 -14.82 4.65 13.27
C HIS A 478 -13.44 4.18 12.82
N LYS A 479 -12.74 3.49 13.72
CA LYS A 479 -11.49 2.76 13.45
C LYS A 479 -10.46 3.56 12.63
N ASP A 480 -9.99 3.01 11.50
CA ASP A 480 -8.94 3.59 10.67
C ASP A 480 -9.32 4.91 9.98
N GLU A 481 -10.60 5.27 9.93
CA GLU A 481 -11.05 6.58 9.44
C GLU A 481 -10.57 7.72 10.33
N VAL A 482 -10.34 7.48 11.62
CA VAL A 482 -9.75 8.47 12.55
C VAL A 482 -8.41 8.97 12.03
N ARG A 483 -7.60 8.10 11.41
CA ARG A 483 -6.30 8.47 10.82
C ARG A 483 -6.43 9.23 9.50
N SER A 484 -7.58 9.15 8.83
CA SER A 484 -7.84 9.94 7.61
C SER A 484 -8.30 11.36 7.93
N ALA A 485 -8.95 11.54 9.08
CA ALA A 485 -9.63 12.78 9.42
C ALA A 485 -8.70 13.89 9.91
N PHE A 486 -7.50 13.55 10.37
CA PHE A 486 -6.57 14.50 10.99
C PHE A 486 -5.14 14.28 10.50
N ALA A 487 -4.34 15.35 10.39
CA ALA A 487 -2.93 15.25 10.02
C ALA A 487 -2.04 14.67 11.13
N ALA A 488 -2.44 14.79 12.40
CA ALA A 488 -1.59 14.50 13.56
C ALA A 488 -1.32 13.00 13.86
N PRO A 489 -2.32 12.08 13.86
CA PRO A 489 -2.09 10.73 14.37
C PRO A 489 -1.33 9.85 13.37
N ARG A 490 -0.22 9.25 13.82
CA ARG A 490 0.60 8.28 13.04
C ARG A 490 0.04 6.85 13.10
N SER A 491 -0.81 6.58 14.08
CA SER A 491 -1.53 5.31 14.31
C SER A 491 -2.88 5.62 14.98
N THR A 492 -3.74 4.62 15.17
CA THR A 492 -4.97 4.75 16.00
C THR A 492 -4.71 4.39 17.47
N LEU A 493 -3.45 4.27 17.89
CA LEU A 493 -3.04 3.96 19.26
C LEU A 493 -2.64 5.24 20.01
N PHE A 494 -3.63 6.04 20.43
CA PHE A 494 -3.38 7.28 21.16
C PHE A 494 -4.52 7.66 22.10
N TYR A 495 -4.25 8.57 23.03
CA TYR A 495 -5.26 9.28 23.81
C TYR A 495 -5.20 10.78 23.52
N LEU A 496 -6.30 11.46 23.84
CA LEU A 496 -6.42 12.91 23.71
C LEU A 496 -6.21 13.57 25.08
N GLN A 497 -5.46 14.65 25.09
CA GLN A 497 -5.32 15.55 26.23
C GLN A 497 -5.72 16.96 25.80
N PRO A 498 -6.81 17.54 26.35
CA PRO A 498 -7.17 18.92 26.09
C PRO A 498 -6.05 19.88 26.52
N ILE A 499 -5.83 20.92 25.72
CA ILE A 499 -4.83 21.97 25.98
C ILE A 499 -5.54 23.31 25.91
N ASN A 500 -5.40 24.12 26.96
CA ASN A 500 -6.00 25.46 27.04
C ASN A 500 -4.98 26.61 26.91
N LYS A 501 -3.67 26.32 26.89
CA LYS A 501 -2.57 27.31 26.82
C LYS A 501 -2.75 28.48 27.80
N GLY A 502 -3.23 28.20 29.02
CA GLY A 502 -3.46 29.21 30.06
C GLY A 502 -4.70 30.08 29.86
N LYS A 503 -5.59 29.73 28.91
CA LYS A 503 -6.89 30.37 28.71
C LYS A 503 -8.02 29.55 29.35
N PRO A 504 -9.22 30.14 29.59
CA PRO A 504 -10.37 29.40 30.08
C PRO A 504 -10.85 28.33 29.09
N ASP A 505 -10.84 28.67 27.80
CA ASP A 505 -11.30 27.79 26.73
C ASP A 505 -10.20 26.85 26.22
N ILE A 506 -10.61 25.69 25.71
CA ILE A 506 -9.71 24.75 25.05
C ILE A 506 -9.14 25.40 23.78
N TRP A 507 -7.82 25.46 23.69
CA TRP A 507 -7.11 25.86 22.48
C TRP A 507 -7.03 24.72 21.45
N GLY A 508 -6.87 23.49 21.92
CA GLY A 508 -6.64 22.33 21.08
C GLY A 508 -6.45 21.04 21.87
N TYR A 509 -5.87 20.03 21.21
CA TYR A 509 -5.59 18.73 21.81
C TYR A 509 -4.14 18.29 21.57
N ALA A 510 -3.58 17.61 22.56
CA ALA A 510 -2.42 16.75 22.42
C ALA A 510 -2.90 15.34 22.04
N PHE A 511 -2.40 14.83 20.91
CA PHE A 511 -2.50 13.43 20.51
C PHE A 511 -1.25 12.73 21.05
N ILE A 512 -1.41 11.86 22.05
CA ILE A 512 -0.30 11.19 22.74
C ILE A 512 -0.47 9.68 22.56
N GLY A 513 0.51 9.06 21.91
CA GLY A 513 0.37 7.68 21.47
C GLY A 513 1.68 7.05 21.03
N GLY A 514 1.55 5.97 20.27
CA GLY A 514 2.69 5.20 19.81
C GLY A 514 2.47 4.48 18.49
N GLY A 515 3.58 4.11 17.85
CA GLY A 515 3.59 3.34 16.61
C GLY A 515 3.37 4.17 15.33
N LEU A 516 3.62 3.50 14.21
CA LEU A 516 3.49 4.00 12.85
C LEU A 516 2.92 2.89 11.96
N GLY A 517 1.68 3.10 11.49
CA GLY A 517 0.95 2.12 10.68
C GLY A 517 -0.32 1.62 11.37
N HIS A 518 -0.81 0.45 10.94
CA HIS A 518 -2.02 -0.16 11.50
C HIS A 518 -1.72 -0.98 12.77
N GLY A 519 -0.51 -1.54 12.91
CA GLY A 519 -0.12 -2.33 14.08
C GLY A 519 -0.71 -3.74 14.11
N VAL A 520 -1.20 -4.25 12.99
CA VAL A 520 -1.75 -5.61 12.85
C VAL A 520 -0.69 -6.52 12.25
N GLY A 521 -0.45 -7.68 12.86
CA GLY A 521 0.59 -8.63 12.44
C GLY A 521 1.99 -8.18 12.83
N LEU A 522 2.96 -8.33 11.94
CA LEU A 522 4.38 -8.16 12.25
C LEU A 522 4.80 -6.68 12.39
N SER A 523 5.55 -6.38 13.45
CA SER A 523 6.33 -5.15 13.57
C SER A 523 7.67 -5.31 12.86
N GLN A 524 7.96 -4.45 11.88
CA GLN A 524 9.27 -4.44 11.20
C GLN A 524 10.39 -4.13 12.20
N THR A 525 10.23 -3.08 13.01
CA THR A 525 11.21 -2.70 14.03
C THR A 525 11.32 -3.77 15.12
N GLY A 526 10.20 -4.30 15.58
CA GLY A 526 10.19 -5.33 16.63
C GLY A 526 10.88 -6.62 16.17
N ALA A 527 10.60 -7.06 14.94
CA ALA A 527 11.27 -8.21 14.33
C ALA A 527 12.79 -8.02 14.20
N GLN A 528 13.26 -6.81 13.92
CA GLN A 528 14.69 -6.52 13.90
C GLN A 528 15.32 -6.68 15.28
N ASN A 529 14.67 -6.20 16.35
CA ASN A 529 15.18 -6.39 17.70
C ASN A 529 15.18 -7.87 18.11
N LEU A 530 14.09 -8.61 17.86
CA LEU A 530 14.02 -10.05 18.14
C LEU A 530 15.12 -10.83 17.39
N ALA A 531 15.42 -10.45 16.15
CA ALA A 531 16.52 -11.04 15.41
C ALA A 531 17.90 -10.72 16.02
N LYS A 532 18.12 -9.50 16.54
CA LYS A 532 19.34 -9.14 17.29
C LYS A 532 19.46 -9.96 18.59
N LEU A 533 18.34 -10.33 19.20
CA LEU A 533 18.27 -11.25 20.34
C LEU A 533 18.45 -12.73 19.95
N GLY A 534 18.77 -13.03 18.68
CA GLY A 534 19.07 -14.39 18.21
C GLY A 534 17.85 -15.23 17.85
N TRP A 535 16.65 -14.63 17.72
CA TRP A 535 15.46 -15.40 17.34
C TRP A 535 15.53 -15.84 15.87
N SER A 536 15.12 -17.09 15.61
CA SER A 536 14.97 -17.60 14.24
C SER A 536 13.77 -16.95 13.54
N SER A 537 13.78 -16.94 12.20
CA SER A 537 12.68 -16.41 11.39
C SER A 537 11.35 -17.10 11.70
N THR A 538 11.36 -18.42 11.91
CA THR A 538 10.19 -19.19 12.37
C THR A 538 9.67 -18.70 13.73
N LYS A 539 10.55 -18.45 14.71
CA LYS A 539 10.14 -17.98 16.04
C LYS A 539 9.57 -16.57 15.99
N ILE A 540 10.16 -15.69 15.19
CA ILE A 540 9.65 -14.32 14.95
C ILE A 540 8.25 -14.39 14.32
N LEU A 541 8.06 -15.21 13.28
CA LEU A 541 6.77 -15.35 12.62
C LEU A 541 5.70 -15.96 13.55
N GLN A 542 6.04 -16.97 14.35
CA GLN A 542 5.10 -17.53 15.33
C GLN A 542 4.71 -16.56 16.44
N PHE A 543 5.59 -15.62 16.77
CA PHE A 543 5.29 -14.57 17.74
C PHE A 543 4.23 -13.60 17.22
N TYR A 544 4.38 -13.12 15.99
CA TYR A 544 3.44 -12.16 15.38
C TYR A 544 2.20 -12.80 14.74
N TYR A 545 2.30 -14.07 14.32
CA TYR A 545 1.23 -14.82 13.67
C TYR A 545 1.05 -16.21 14.33
N PRO A 546 0.60 -16.25 15.59
CA PRO A 546 0.51 -17.50 16.34
C PRO A 546 -0.45 -18.48 15.68
N GLY A 547 -0.09 -19.77 15.69
CA GLY A 547 -0.90 -20.86 15.15
C GLY A 547 -0.78 -21.04 13.63
N THR A 548 0.04 -20.21 12.96
CA THR A 548 0.32 -20.37 11.53
C THR A 548 1.38 -21.45 11.27
N GLN A 549 1.50 -21.87 10.02
CA GLN A 549 2.47 -22.86 9.56
C GLN A 549 3.27 -22.31 8.39
N LEU A 550 4.59 -22.47 8.45
CA LEU A 550 5.46 -22.19 7.32
C LEU A 550 5.38 -23.36 6.33
N LYS A 551 5.03 -23.07 5.08
CA LYS A 551 4.91 -24.08 4.02
C LYS A 551 5.61 -23.63 2.76
N MET A 552 6.02 -24.59 1.94
CA MET A 552 6.44 -24.32 0.56
C MET A 552 5.20 -24.10 -0.29
N LEU A 553 5.23 -23.05 -1.12
CA LEU A 553 4.23 -22.80 -2.15
C LEU A 553 4.22 -23.99 -3.11
N GLY A 554 3.03 -24.54 -3.33
CA GLY A 554 2.81 -25.70 -4.19
C GLY A 554 1.34 -25.80 -4.61
N ASN A 555 0.99 -26.84 -5.35
CA ASN A 555 -0.34 -26.98 -5.97
C ASN A 555 -1.51 -26.96 -4.97
N GLU A 556 -1.27 -27.32 -3.70
CA GLU A 556 -2.27 -27.34 -2.63
C GLU A 556 -2.56 -25.95 -2.03
N ILE A 557 -1.63 -25.00 -2.15
CA ILE A 557 -1.76 -23.64 -1.62
C ILE A 557 -1.99 -22.71 -2.81
N LYS A 558 -3.26 -22.39 -3.09
CA LYS A 558 -3.63 -21.55 -4.21
C LYS A 558 -3.89 -20.11 -3.76
N PRO A 559 -3.36 -19.11 -4.48
CA PRO A 559 -3.78 -17.74 -4.30
C PRO A 559 -5.30 -17.61 -4.51
N PRO A 560 -6.00 -16.81 -3.69
CA PRO A 560 -7.39 -16.46 -3.95
C PRO A 560 -7.45 -15.64 -5.24
N LEU A 561 -8.18 -16.14 -6.24
CA LEU A 561 -8.40 -15.47 -7.52
C LEU A 561 -9.44 -14.36 -7.41
#